data_AF-A0A937MBR5-F1
#
_entry.id   AF-A0A937MBR5-F1
#
_cell.length_a   1.000
_cell.length_b   1.000
_cell.length_c   1.000
_cell.angle_alpha   90.00
_cell.angle_beta   90.00
_cell.angle_gamma   90.00
#
_symmetry.space_group_name_H-M   'P 1'
#
loop_
_entity.id
_entity.type
_entity.pdbx_description
1 polymer ?
#
loop_
_entity_poly.entity_id
_entity_poly.type
_entity_poly.pdbx_seq_one_letter_code
_entity_poly.pdbx_strand_id
1 'polypeptide(L)'
;MSALYIMRYLGQSGIGFGSIYVGKGVIVGVDAANGRYHGTYTEAGERVKIKAELSAPPGGAQLVTGDQLPEGQAVPLTADWPADFADGSAREIMVMGRTVQVTFERVGDVP
;
A
#
# COMPACT_ATOMS: atom_id res chain seq x y z
N MET A 1 -2.20 3.60 16.69
CA MET A 1 -2.93 2.32 16.91
C MET A 1 -2.40 1.28 15.93
N SER A 2 -2.56 -0.01 16.22
CA SER A 2 -2.09 -1.10 15.36
C SER A 2 -3.28 -1.92 14.87
N ALA A 3 -3.44 -2.04 13.57
CA ALA A 3 -4.59 -2.72 12.99
C ALA A 3 -4.24 -3.39 11.66
N LEU A 4 -5.08 -4.37 11.31
CA LEU A 4 -5.10 -5.00 10.00
C LEU A 4 -6.19 -4.35 9.15
N TYR A 5 -5.89 -4.15 7.86
CA TYR A 5 -6.78 -3.54 6.89
C TYR A 5 -6.88 -4.41 5.65
N ILE A 6 -8.07 -4.45 5.05
CA ILE A 6 -8.24 -4.85 3.66
C ILE A 6 -7.88 -3.66 2.79
N MET A 7 -7.14 -3.92 1.72
CA MET A 7 -6.72 -2.92 0.75
C MET A 7 -7.28 -3.29 -0.63
N ARG A 8 -7.86 -2.30 -1.31
CA ARG A 8 -8.22 -2.38 -2.73
C ARG A 8 -7.56 -1.22 -3.45
N TYR A 9 -6.98 -1.48 -4.61
CA TYR A 9 -6.29 -0.45 -5.38
C TYR A 9 -6.61 -0.55 -6.88
N LEU A 10 -6.67 0.60 -7.53
CA LEU A 10 -7.02 0.77 -8.92
C LEU A 10 -5.96 1.64 -9.61
N GLY A 11 -5.37 1.09 -10.66
CA GLY A 11 -4.52 1.83 -11.60
C GLY A 11 -5.12 1.81 -13.00
N GLN A 12 -4.44 2.47 -13.94
CA GLN A 12 -4.90 2.58 -15.33
C GLN A 12 -5.02 1.24 -16.07
N SER A 13 -4.29 0.21 -15.64
CA SER A 13 -4.21 -1.09 -16.32
C SER A 13 -4.82 -2.23 -15.51
N GLY A 14 -5.43 -1.95 -14.35
CA GLY A 14 -6.07 -2.99 -13.58
C GLY A 14 -6.44 -2.62 -12.16
N ILE A 15 -6.95 -3.62 -11.46
CA ILE A 15 -7.36 -3.58 -10.07
C ILE A 15 -6.57 -4.65 -9.31
N GLY A 16 -6.27 -4.38 -8.05
CA GLY A 16 -5.72 -5.38 -7.15
C GLY A 16 -6.31 -5.27 -5.75
N PHE A 17 -6.04 -6.32 -4.97
CA PHE A 17 -6.55 -6.51 -3.64
C PHE A 17 -5.44 -7.06 -2.75
N GLY A 18 -5.44 -6.67 -1.49
CA GLY A 18 -4.44 -7.13 -0.54
C GLY A 18 -4.86 -6.88 0.89
N SER A 19 -3.90 -7.12 1.79
CA SER A 19 -4.04 -6.82 3.20
C SER A 19 -2.79 -6.11 3.70
N ILE A 20 -2.98 -5.21 4.66
CA ILE A 20 -1.89 -4.42 5.22
C ILE A 20 -2.06 -4.27 6.72
N TYR A 21 -1.00 -4.50 7.46
CA TYR A 21 -0.85 -4.10 8.85
C TYR A 21 -0.26 -2.69 8.88
N VAL A 22 -0.88 -1.82 9.67
CA VAL A 22 -0.34 -0.50 10.01
C VAL A 22 -0.33 -0.39 11.52
N GLY A 23 0.85 -0.22 12.10
CA GLY A 23 0.98 -0.11 13.54
C GLY A 23 2.42 -0.07 14.01
N LYS A 24 2.64 0.48 15.22
CA LYS A 24 3.97 0.55 15.84
C LYS A 24 5.03 1.21 14.92
N GLY A 25 4.62 2.18 14.09
CA GLY A 25 5.50 2.90 13.14
C GLY A 25 5.85 2.12 11.87
N VAL A 26 5.28 0.93 11.68
CA VAL A 26 5.59 0.02 10.57
C VAL A 26 4.36 -0.21 9.69
N ILE A 27 4.63 -0.42 8.40
CA ILE A 27 3.68 -0.91 7.41
C ILE A 27 4.21 -2.22 6.85
N VAL A 28 3.42 -3.29 6.93
CA VAL A 28 3.71 -4.55 6.24
C VAL A 28 2.46 -5.15 5.64
N GLY A 29 2.56 -5.79 4.48
CA GLY A 29 1.39 -6.35 3.83
C GLY A 29 1.72 -7.23 2.64
N VAL A 30 0.68 -7.77 2.04
CA VAL A 30 0.76 -8.60 0.83
C VAL A 30 -0.47 -8.39 -0.04
N ASP A 31 -0.29 -8.46 -1.36
CA ASP A 31 -1.40 -8.51 -2.31
C ASP A 31 -1.71 -9.93 -2.82
N ALA A 32 -2.82 -10.07 -3.53
CA ALA A 32 -3.27 -11.34 -4.10
C ALA A 32 -2.31 -11.93 -5.15
N ALA A 33 -1.41 -11.11 -5.72
CA ALA A 33 -0.36 -11.53 -6.64
C ALA A 33 0.96 -11.85 -5.91
N ASN A 34 0.95 -11.90 -4.57
CA ASN A 34 2.12 -12.16 -3.72
C ASN A 34 3.17 -11.02 -3.76
N GLY A 35 2.78 -9.83 -4.21
CA GLY A 35 3.55 -8.59 -4.02
C GLY A 35 3.61 -8.25 -2.53
N ARG A 36 4.80 -7.91 -2.03
CA ARG A 36 5.03 -7.68 -0.59
C ARG A 36 5.29 -6.22 -0.31
N TYR A 37 4.58 -5.67 0.67
CA TYR A 37 4.74 -4.30 1.13
C TYR A 37 5.54 -4.27 2.42
N HIS A 38 6.54 -3.40 2.51
CA HIS A 38 7.30 -3.17 3.74
C HIS A 38 7.73 -1.72 3.85
N GLY A 39 7.55 -1.10 5.01
CA GLY A 39 7.85 0.31 5.17
C GLY A 39 7.61 0.86 6.57
N THR A 40 7.64 2.18 6.64
CA THR A 40 7.37 2.94 7.86
C THR A 40 6.36 4.04 7.58
N TYR A 41 5.75 4.52 8.65
CA TYR A 41 4.90 5.69 8.61
C TYR A 41 5.18 6.60 9.80
N THR A 42 4.89 7.88 9.62
CA THR A 42 4.92 8.86 10.70
C THR A 42 3.59 9.61 10.75
N GLU A 43 3.01 9.71 11.94
CA GLU A 43 1.86 10.56 12.21
C GLU A 43 2.32 11.94 12.66
N ALA A 44 1.75 13.00 12.09
CA ALA A 44 2.01 14.39 12.47
C ALA A 44 0.69 15.18 12.41
N GLY A 45 0.04 15.34 13.56
CA GLY A 45 -1.30 15.91 13.63
C GLY A 45 -2.32 15.04 12.91
N GLU A 46 -3.11 15.63 12.03
CA GLU A 46 -4.16 14.95 11.24
C GLU A 46 -3.62 14.28 9.97
N ARG A 47 -2.30 14.14 9.85
CA ARG A 47 -1.66 13.59 8.65
C ARG A 47 -0.80 12.37 8.97
N VAL A 48 -0.81 11.42 8.04
CA VAL A 48 0.08 10.27 8.01
C VAL A 48 0.94 10.32 6.76
N LYS A 49 2.26 10.29 6.95
CA LYS A 49 3.24 10.19 5.85
C LYS A 49 3.76 8.77 5.78
N ILE A 50 3.78 8.23 4.57
CA ILE A 50 4.13 6.84 4.29
C ILE A 50 5.39 6.79 3.45
N LYS A 51 6.30 5.90 3.83
CA LYS A 51 7.46 5.49 3.05
C LYS A 51 7.56 3.98 3.10
N ALA A 52 7.17 3.33 2.00
CA ALA A 52 7.18 1.88 1.88
C ALA A 52 7.80 1.45 0.56
N GLU A 53 7.96 0.16 0.40
CA GLU A 53 8.40 -0.49 -0.83
C GLU A 53 7.43 -1.62 -1.18
N LEU A 54 7.18 -1.81 -2.47
CA LEU A 54 6.54 -3.00 -3.02
C LEU A 54 7.61 -3.85 -3.68
N SER A 55 7.83 -5.06 -3.18
CA SER A 55 8.74 -6.04 -3.79
C SER A 55 7.97 -7.02 -4.67
N ALA A 56 8.51 -7.28 -5.86
CA ALA A 56 7.96 -8.30 -6.75
C ALA A 56 8.19 -9.73 -6.22
N PRO A 57 7.24 -10.64 -6.46
CA PRO A 57 7.40 -12.06 -6.18
C PRO A 57 8.37 -12.74 -7.17
N PRO A 58 8.73 -14.02 -6.93
CA PRO A 58 9.36 -14.86 -7.95
C PRO A 58 8.55 -14.85 -9.26
N GLY A 59 9.23 -14.69 -10.40
CA GLY A 59 8.58 -14.50 -11.71
C GLY A 59 8.19 -13.06 -12.05
N GLY A 60 8.39 -12.10 -11.13
CA GLY A 60 8.03 -10.69 -11.34
C GLY A 60 6.53 -10.43 -11.22
N ALA A 61 6.12 -9.20 -11.49
CA ALA A 61 4.71 -8.80 -11.47
C ALA A 61 4.40 -7.74 -12.52
N GLN A 62 3.19 -7.79 -13.10
CA GLN A 62 2.62 -6.66 -13.81
C GLN A 62 1.86 -5.79 -12.80
N LEU A 63 2.24 -4.52 -12.70
CA LEU A 63 1.61 -3.57 -11.80
C LEU A 63 0.29 -3.08 -12.39
N VAL A 64 -0.63 -2.60 -11.53
CA VAL A 64 -1.88 -1.96 -11.97
C VAL A 64 -1.65 -0.65 -12.74
N THR A 65 -0.44 -0.10 -12.67
CA THR A 65 0.00 1.01 -13.51
C THR A 65 0.29 0.58 -14.95
N GLY A 66 0.36 -0.71 -15.23
CA GLY A 66 0.74 -1.29 -16.52
C GLY A 66 2.25 -1.58 -16.65
N ASP A 67 3.07 -1.09 -15.71
CA ASP A 67 4.51 -1.36 -15.70
C ASP A 67 4.81 -2.81 -15.32
N GLN A 68 5.91 -3.34 -15.83
CA GLN A 68 6.46 -4.61 -15.38
C GLN A 68 7.46 -4.35 -14.26
N LEU A 69 7.28 -5.02 -13.13
CA LEU A 69 8.26 -5.08 -12.05
C LEU A 69 9.02 -6.42 -12.13
N PRO A 70 10.32 -6.43 -12.48
CA PRO A 70 11.11 -7.65 -12.54
C PRO A 70 11.23 -8.34 -11.17
N GLU A 71 11.45 -9.65 -11.19
CA GLU A 71 11.71 -10.44 -9.98
C GLU A 71 12.83 -9.83 -9.13
N GLY A 72 12.63 -9.82 -7.81
CA GLY A 72 13.62 -9.34 -6.84
C GLY A 72 13.79 -7.83 -6.80
N GLN A 73 13.13 -7.07 -7.68
CA GLN A 73 13.10 -5.62 -7.60
C GLN A 73 12.03 -5.13 -6.62
N ALA A 74 12.30 -3.95 -6.08
CA ALA A 74 11.37 -3.22 -5.24
C ALA A 74 11.17 -1.80 -5.79
N VAL A 75 9.95 -1.28 -5.65
CA VAL A 75 9.61 0.10 -6.03
C VAL A 75 9.18 0.88 -4.80
N PRO A 76 9.67 2.13 -4.65
CA PRO A 76 9.26 2.97 -3.54
C PRO A 76 7.80 3.38 -3.72
N LEU A 77 7.09 3.40 -2.59
CA LEU A 77 5.73 3.87 -2.42
C LEU A 77 5.76 5.03 -1.43
N THR A 78 5.26 6.19 -1.85
CA THR A 78 5.14 7.35 -0.97
C THR A 78 3.73 7.91 -1.02
N ALA A 79 3.28 8.36 0.14
CA ALA A 79 1.97 8.95 0.32
C ALA A 79 1.97 9.94 1.49
N ASP A 80 1.05 10.88 1.41
CA ASP A 80 0.72 11.80 2.50
C ASP A 80 -0.81 11.88 2.57
N TRP A 81 -1.40 11.27 3.59
CA TRP A 81 -2.85 11.11 3.73
C TRP A 81 -3.36 11.74 5.02
N PRO A 82 -4.68 11.97 5.13
CA PRO A 82 -5.34 12.15 6.42
C PRO A 82 -5.08 10.96 7.36
N ALA A 83 -4.99 11.20 8.67
CA ALA A 83 -4.77 10.15 9.67
C ALA A 83 -5.94 9.14 9.75
N ASP A 84 -7.14 9.55 9.34
CA ASP A 84 -8.34 8.73 9.18
C ASP A 84 -8.45 8.09 7.77
N PHE A 85 -7.31 7.74 7.17
CA PHE A 85 -7.24 7.22 5.79
C PHE A 85 -8.12 6.00 5.47
N ALA A 86 -8.60 5.28 6.49
CA ALA A 86 -9.39 4.05 6.38
C ALA A 86 -10.90 4.27 6.60
N ASP A 87 -11.41 5.43 6.20
CA ASP A 87 -12.82 5.84 6.19
C ASP A 87 -13.62 5.29 4.99
N GLY A 88 -13.00 4.43 4.17
CA GLY A 88 -13.56 3.93 2.92
C GLY A 88 -13.38 4.86 1.71
N SER A 89 -12.85 6.07 1.90
CA SER A 89 -12.53 6.99 0.81
C SER A 89 -11.27 6.57 0.06
N ALA A 90 -11.22 6.87 -1.24
CA ALA A 90 -10.01 6.65 -2.05
C ALA A 90 -8.89 7.63 -1.65
N ARG A 91 -7.68 7.09 -1.58
CA ARG A 91 -6.43 7.79 -1.32
C ARG A 91 -5.49 7.58 -2.50
N GLU A 92 -4.63 8.55 -2.75
CA GLU A 92 -3.67 8.47 -3.85
C GLU A 92 -2.30 8.03 -3.34
N ILE A 93 -1.68 7.09 -4.05
CA ILE A 93 -0.30 6.69 -3.81
C ILE A 93 0.50 6.76 -5.12
N MET A 94 1.74 7.20 -5.03
CA MET A 94 2.63 7.24 -6.17
C MET A 94 3.39 5.92 -6.30
N VAL A 95 3.32 5.31 -7.48
CA VAL A 95 4.03 4.09 -7.84
C VAL A 95 4.77 4.34 -9.14
N MET A 96 6.10 4.35 -9.11
CA MET A 96 6.95 4.64 -10.28
C MET A 96 6.53 5.91 -11.05
N GLY A 97 6.12 6.96 -10.32
CA GLY A 97 5.69 8.23 -10.92
C GLY A 97 4.26 8.24 -11.49
N ARG A 98 3.49 7.16 -11.31
CA ARG A 98 2.07 7.08 -11.69
C ARG A 98 1.18 7.00 -10.45
N THR A 99 0.02 7.64 -10.53
CA THR A 99 -0.98 7.63 -9.46
C THR A 99 -1.76 6.32 -9.47
N VAL A 100 -1.89 5.72 -8.29
CA VAL A 100 -2.79 4.60 -8.01
C VAL A 100 -3.77 5.05 -6.94
N GLN A 101 -5.06 4.76 -7.14
CA GLN A 101 -6.09 4.99 -6.14
C GLN A 101 -6.13 3.77 -5.22
N VAL A 102 -6.17 3.98 -3.90
CA VAL A 102 -6.20 2.92 -2.89
C VAL A 102 -7.23 3.24 -1.82
N THR A 103 -8.02 2.25 -1.43
CA THR A 103 -8.99 2.33 -0.33
C THR A 103 -8.61 1.31 0.74
N PHE A 104 -8.81 1.67 2.00
CA PHE A 104 -8.58 0.80 3.14
C PHE A 104 -9.85 0.64 3.95
N GLU A 105 -10.11 -0.59 4.39
CA GLU A 105 -11.16 -0.92 5.35
C GLU A 105 -10.54 -1.63 6.52
N ARG A 106 -10.81 -1.15 7.75
CA ARG A 106 -10.26 -1.75 8.96
C ARG A 106 -10.92 -3.09 9.23
N VAL A 107 -10.11 -4.14 9.33
CA VAL A 107 -10.56 -5.48 9.73
C VAL A 107 -10.67 -5.58 11.25
N GLY A 108 -9.64 -5.10 11.96
CA GLY A 108 -9.60 -5.18 13.41
C GLY A 108 -8.24 -4.78 13.98
N ASP A 109 -8.21 -4.64 15.30
CA ASP A 109 -6.98 -4.34 16.05
C ASP A 109 -6.02 -5.52 16.10
N VAL A 110 -4.72 -5.21 16.13
CA VAL A 110 -3.63 -6.17 16.28
C VAL A 110 -2.82 -5.83 17.54
N PRO A 111 -2.74 -6.73 18.53
CA PRO A 111 -2.00 -6.52 19.79
C PRO A 111 -0.50 -6.19 19.63
#